data_AF-A0A075H5F9-F1
#
_entry.id   AF-A0A075H5F9-F1
#
_cell.length_a   1.000
_cell.length_b   1.000
_cell.length_c   1.000
_cell.angle_alpha   90.00
_cell.angle_beta   90.00
_cell.angle_gamma   90.00
#
_symmetry.space_group_name_H-M   'P 1'
#
loop_
_entity.id
_entity.type
_entity.pdbx_description
1 polymer ?
#
loop_
_entity_poly.entity_id
_entity_poly.type
_entity_poly.pdbx_seq_one_letter_code
_entity_poly.pdbx_strand_id
1 'polypeptide(L)'
;MRNTIFIVLFSVILVSGSVVPATFADHVSAGSGIGAGLGGVDHPGSWYPGENLNVGDYFKYKVCHAEYKDCTDFWFSMWLEKEVLGGPEEMFRFQVLVEDGNKVLKGHMDIGKVAPEPIGGTVSDNILKYASVYKNSITWLSSFATAEIDQPGKGPKAFSKVSWGKIANIGGEQVSPIGMETITVPAGEYDTILIGWKAGGVTSHISVVDDFPLPVKALTWVQVTEGVPPQEYRFSLYEYDNVSSNPFAGFTDTEEAKKDDGCITNYDVVKIYENTNTNSMVVDIIYGPEKPRIGCEIEWTINFKKAFSTDLWENQVHYDILKVNVIDGQTIPIASASDDEGHDKLFSASGQVHTYWLMQGDPGLQKFAVIVYGTGPVYSVPDPATFGYVLFDIDLQSKQSVSGSLETLTPTPVESETSIPSWIKNNAGWWADGMIDDTSFVSGIQWLISNDVMNIPPTEQGTGTEGNVIPDWIKNNAGWWADGMIPDDAFVSGLQWLILNGIMKIS
;
A
#
# COMPACT_ATOMS: atom_id res chain seq x y z
N MET A 1 63.48 31.83 28.66
CA MET A 1 63.00 30.98 27.54
C MET A 1 61.50 30.91 27.65
N ARG A 2 60.81 31.42 26.63
CA ARG A 2 59.43 31.90 26.65
C ARG A 2 58.60 30.88 25.89
N ASN A 3 57.77 30.09 26.59
CA ASN A 3 56.91 29.09 25.96
C ASN A 3 55.70 29.79 25.34
N THR A 4 55.70 29.85 24.01
CA THR A 4 54.60 30.35 23.20
C THR A 4 53.53 29.27 23.11
N ILE A 5 52.35 29.54 23.66
CA ILE A 5 51.15 28.70 23.50
C ILE A 5 50.58 29.01 22.11
N PHE A 6 50.56 28.02 21.23
CA PHE A 6 49.83 28.09 19.95
C PHE A 6 48.36 27.76 20.22
N ILE A 7 47.49 28.78 20.14
CA ILE A 7 46.03 28.61 20.12
C ILE A 7 45.61 28.54 18.65
N VAL A 8 45.19 27.36 18.19
CA VAL A 8 44.55 27.20 16.89
C VAL A 8 43.06 27.44 17.08
N LEU A 9 42.59 28.61 16.66
CA LEU A 9 41.16 28.92 16.53
C LEU A 9 40.60 28.15 15.33
N PHE A 10 39.90 27.05 15.59
CA PHE A 10 39.00 26.44 14.60
C PHE A 10 37.76 27.33 14.46
N SER A 11 37.75 28.22 13.47
CA SER A 11 36.52 28.85 13.00
C SER A 11 35.71 27.80 12.24
N VAL A 12 34.79 27.14 12.95
CA VAL A 12 33.68 26.40 12.33
C VAL A 12 32.72 27.45 11.80
N ILE A 13 32.82 27.77 10.51
CA ILE A 13 31.74 28.46 9.79
C ILE A 13 30.65 27.40 9.61
N LEU A 14 29.64 27.45 10.47
CA LEU A 14 28.36 26.81 10.22
C LEU A 14 27.72 27.51 9.01
N VAL A 15 27.98 26.97 7.83
CA VAL A 15 27.15 27.25 6.66
C VAL A 15 25.87 26.45 6.85
N SER A 16 24.91 27.02 7.59
CA SER A 16 23.51 26.59 7.51
C SER A 16 22.97 27.04 6.16
N GLY A 17 23.40 26.36 5.10
CA GLY A 17 22.82 26.47 3.78
C GLY A 17 21.54 25.66 3.78
N SER A 18 20.42 26.30 4.07
CA SER A 18 19.11 25.79 3.68
C SER A 18 19.16 25.57 2.17
N VAL A 19 19.27 24.33 1.72
CA VAL A 19 19.01 23.96 0.33
C VAL A 19 17.52 24.16 0.12
N VAL A 20 17.16 25.39 -0.22
CA VAL A 20 15.89 25.71 -0.86
C VAL A 20 15.89 24.89 -2.15
N PRO A 21 14.85 24.09 -2.45
CA PRO A 21 14.76 23.43 -3.75
C PRO A 21 14.94 24.48 -4.82
N ALA A 22 15.85 24.21 -5.77
CA ALA A 22 16.02 25.07 -6.93
C ALA A 22 14.63 25.33 -7.52
N THR A 23 14.29 26.60 -7.67
CA THR A 23 13.13 27.04 -8.44
C THR A 23 13.20 26.35 -9.80
N PHE A 24 12.26 25.44 -10.07
CA PHE A 24 12.11 24.80 -11.37
C PHE A 24 12.04 25.89 -12.44
N ALA A 25 13.04 25.91 -13.33
CA ALA A 25 12.93 26.65 -14.56
C ALA A 25 11.80 26.01 -15.40
N ASP A 26 11.13 26.78 -16.25
CA ASP A 26 10.13 26.25 -17.20
C ASP A 26 10.79 25.18 -18.09
N HIS A 27 10.69 23.91 -17.70
CA HIS A 27 11.24 22.79 -18.47
C HIS A 27 10.32 22.45 -19.65
N VAL A 28 10.94 22.07 -20.76
CA VAL A 28 10.40 21.68 -22.07
C VAL A 28 8.97 21.11 -21.99
N SER A 29 8.02 21.73 -22.68
CA SER A 29 6.62 21.28 -22.72
C SER A 29 6.32 20.45 -23.96
N ALA A 30 5.66 19.30 -23.79
CA ALA A 30 5.12 18.55 -24.91
C ALA A 30 4.00 19.37 -25.58
N GLY A 31 3.77 19.20 -26.89
CA GLY A 31 2.57 19.73 -27.53
C GLY A 31 1.32 18.90 -27.22
N SER A 32 0.12 19.47 -27.39
CA SER A 32 -1.18 18.79 -27.18
C SER A 32 -2.07 18.80 -28.42
N GLY A 33 -2.55 17.63 -28.86
CA GLY A 33 -3.45 17.47 -30.00
C GLY A 33 -2.81 16.88 -31.27
N ILE A 34 -3.62 16.69 -32.32
CA ILE A 34 -3.17 16.12 -33.61
C ILE A 34 -2.18 17.09 -34.27
N GLY A 35 -0.89 16.76 -34.23
CA GLY A 35 0.17 17.58 -34.83
C GLY A 35 0.72 18.70 -33.93
N ALA A 36 0.51 18.65 -32.62
CA ALA A 36 0.94 19.73 -31.75
C ALA A 36 2.42 19.59 -31.33
N GLY A 37 3.21 20.58 -31.75
CA GLY A 37 4.46 21.03 -31.12
C GLY A 37 5.67 20.10 -31.24
N LEU A 38 6.44 20.24 -32.33
CA LEU A 38 7.86 19.87 -32.48
C LEU A 38 8.33 18.59 -31.75
N GLY A 39 7.60 17.48 -31.87
CA GLY A 39 8.16 16.19 -31.49
C GLY A 39 9.36 15.84 -32.38
N GLY A 40 10.28 15.05 -31.85
CA GLY A 40 11.52 14.66 -32.53
C GLY A 40 12.65 15.67 -32.26
N VAL A 41 13.83 15.15 -31.93
CA VAL A 41 15.04 15.95 -31.69
C VAL A 41 16.08 15.68 -32.77
N ASP A 42 16.96 16.65 -33.01
CA ASP A 42 18.08 16.49 -33.94
C ASP A 42 19.22 15.69 -33.28
N HIS A 43 18.98 14.39 -33.10
CA HIS A 43 19.95 13.41 -32.61
C HIS A 43 20.00 12.21 -33.57
N PRO A 44 21.18 11.88 -34.14
CA PRO A 44 21.33 10.77 -35.08
C PRO A 44 21.41 9.44 -34.33
N GLY A 45 20.29 8.98 -33.78
CA GLY A 45 20.22 7.73 -33.00
C GLY A 45 18.81 7.19 -32.89
N SER A 46 18.69 5.98 -32.35
CA SER A 46 17.43 5.32 -32.04
C SER A 46 17.59 4.46 -30.82
N TRP A 47 16.54 4.37 -30.01
CA TRP A 47 16.63 3.73 -28.72
C TRP A 47 15.48 2.76 -28.48
N TYR A 48 15.73 1.73 -27.68
CA TYR A 48 14.71 0.92 -27.04
C TYR A 48 15.16 0.49 -25.63
N PRO A 49 14.22 0.22 -24.70
CA PRO A 49 14.61 -0.31 -23.40
C PRO A 49 15.27 -1.67 -23.55
N GLY A 50 16.45 -1.84 -22.98
CA GLY A 50 17.24 -3.07 -23.03
C GLY A 50 18.27 -3.11 -24.17
N GLU A 51 18.46 -2.04 -24.93
CA GLU A 51 19.60 -1.95 -25.85
C GLU A 51 20.92 -2.00 -25.11
N ASN A 52 21.95 -2.64 -25.66
CA ASN A 52 23.25 -2.76 -24.98
C ASN A 52 23.19 -3.34 -23.55
N LEU A 53 22.12 -4.01 -23.16
CA LEU A 53 22.00 -4.68 -21.86
C LEU A 53 22.81 -5.97 -21.87
N ASN A 54 23.73 -6.13 -20.92
CA ASN A 54 24.69 -7.23 -20.87
C ASN A 54 24.73 -7.92 -19.51
N VAL A 55 25.08 -9.21 -19.52
CA VAL A 55 25.36 -9.95 -18.29
C VAL A 55 26.46 -9.24 -17.50
N GLY A 56 26.20 -9.04 -16.20
CA GLY A 56 27.04 -8.26 -15.29
C GLY A 56 26.47 -6.88 -14.97
N ASP A 57 25.59 -6.32 -15.80
CA ASP A 57 25.05 -4.98 -15.56
C ASP A 57 24.26 -4.92 -14.25
N TYR A 58 24.62 -3.94 -13.42
CA TYR A 58 24.01 -3.63 -12.14
C TYR A 58 23.37 -2.26 -12.19
N PHE A 59 22.14 -2.15 -11.70
CA PHE A 59 21.42 -0.90 -11.58
C PHE A 59 20.86 -0.76 -10.17
N LYS A 60 20.97 0.43 -9.60
CA LYS A 60 20.24 0.84 -8.40
C LYS A 60 19.39 2.05 -8.71
N TYR A 61 18.09 1.95 -8.50
CA TYR A 61 17.15 3.06 -8.63
C TYR A 61 16.53 3.43 -7.30
N LYS A 62 16.24 4.71 -7.12
CA LYS A 62 15.21 5.15 -6.18
C LYS A 62 13.92 5.33 -6.96
N VAL A 63 12.84 4.64 -6.59
CA VAL A 63 11.61 4.50 -7.39
C VAL A 63 10.38 4.79 -6.52
N CYS A 64 9.35 5.39 -7.13
CA CYS A 64 7.99 5.38 -6.60
C CYS A 64 6.97 5.25 -7.73
N HIS A 65 5.77 4.75 -7.42
CA HIS A 65 4.66 4.62 -8.37
C HIS A 65 3.30 4.82 -7.64
N ALA A 66 2.33 5.48 -8.26
CA ALA A 66 1.04 5.84 -7.66
C ALA A 66 0.24 4.62 -7.21
N GLU A 67 0.21 3.58 -8.06
CA GLU A 67 -0.43 2.30 -7.73
C GLU A 67 0.29 1.51 -6.63
N TYR A 68 1.43 2.00 -6.13
CA TYR A 68 2.20 1.38 -5.05
C TYR A 68 2.45 2.39 -3.91
N LYS A 69 1.72 2.23 -2.81
CA LYS A 69 1.82 3.12 -1.62
C LYS A 69 1.77 4.62 -1.99
N ASP A 70 0.93 5.01 -2.95
CA ASP A 70 0.73 6.41 -3.36
C ASP A 70 2.04 7.17 -3.71
N CYS A 71 2.94 6.51 -4.44
CA CYS A 71 4.27 7.01 -4.80
C CYS A 71 5.20 7.28 -3.59
N THR A 72 5.16 6.40 -2.59
CA THR A 72 6.21 6.30 -1.57
C THR A 72 7.51 5.75 -2.20
N ASP A 73 8.64 6.35 -1.83
CA ASP A 73 9.95 5.98 -2.35
C ASP A 73 10.44 4.63 -1.78
N PHE A 74 11.02 3.79 -2.63
CA PHE A 74 11.78 2.62 -2.23
C PHE A 74 13.03 2.44 -3.11
N TRP A 75 13.98 1.62 -2.66
CA TRP A 75 15.15 1.25 -3.44
C TRP A 75 14.89 -0.02 -4.24
N PHE A 76 15.18 0.04 -5.54
CA PHE A 76 15.09 -1.10 -6.44
C PHE A 76 16.45 -1.34 -7.08
N SER A 77 17.13 -2.40 -6.64
CA SER A 77 18.42 -2.81 -7.20
C SER A 77 18.23 -4.08 -8.02
N MET A 78 18.86 -4.14 -9.19
CA MET A 78 18.82 -5.31 -10.07
C MET A 78 20.19 -5.56 -10.70
N TRP A 79 20.56 -6.84 -10.77
CA TRP A 79 21.81 -7.29 -11.36
C TRP A 79 21.55 -8.40 -12.38
N LEU A 80 22.00 -8.20 -13.62
CA LEU A 80 21.79 -9.16 -14.69
C LEU A 80 22.77 -10.33 -14.53
N GLU A 81 22.29 -11.43 -13.95
CA GLU A 81 23.12 -12.58 -13.58
C GLU A 81 23.57 -13.38 -14.80
N LYS A 82 22.63 -13.69 -15.70
CA LYS A 82 22.85 -14.60 -16.81
C LYS A 82 21.69 -14.59 -17.80
N GLU A 83 21.92 -15.28 -18.91
CA GLU A 83 20.86 -15.71 -19.81
C GLU A 83 20.23 -17.02 -19.33
N VAL A 84 18.93 -17.17 -19.54
CA VAL A 84 18.16 -18.36 -19.21
C VAL A 84 17.24 -18.75 -20.37
N LEU A 85 16.94 -20.04 -20.51
CA LEU A 85 16.01 -20.55 -21.52
C LEU A 85 14.61 -20.71 -20.92
N GLY A 86 13.66 -19.94 -21.41
CA GLY A 86 12.24 -19.96 -21.00
C GLY A 86 11.37 -20.56 -22.09
N GLY A 87 11.34 -21.89 -22.18
CA GLY A 87 10.64 -22.56 -23.28
C GLY A 87 11.37 -22.31 -24.61
N PRO A 88 10.72 -21.77 -25.65
CA PRO A 88 11.35 -21.54 -26.96
C PRO A 88 12.20 -20.26 -27.05
N GLU A 89 12.18 -19.39 -26.03
CA GLU A 89 12.83 -18.08 -26.07
C GLU A 89 13.98 -17.97 -25.06
N GLU A 90 15.04 -17.26 -25.46
CA GLU A 90 16.11 -16.85 -24.56
C GLU A 90 15.69 -15.59 -23.80
N MET A 91 15.93 -15.60 -22.50
CA MET A 91 15.56 -14.54 -21.56
C MET A 91 16.79 -14.13 -20.75
N PHE A 92 16.67 -13.01 -20.04
CA PHE A 92 17.67 -12.52 -19.10
C PHE A 92 17.15 -12.68 -17.67
N ARG A 93 17.99 -13.17 -16.76
CA ARG A 93 17.64 -13.28 -15.33
C ARG A 93 18.26 -12.13 -14.54
N PHE A 94 17.42 -11.25 -14.03
CA PHE A 94 17.80 -10.30 -13.00
C PHE A 94 17.68 -10.95 -11.61
N GLN A 95 18.75 -10.89 -10.82
CA GLN A 95 18.63 -10.92 -9.37
C GLN A 95 18.17 -9.53 -8.91
N VAL A 96 17.27 -9.47 -7.94
CA VAL A 96 16.64 -8.23 -7.48
C VAL A 96 16.77 -8.12 -5.97
N LEU A 97 17.09 -6.92 -5.51
CA LEU A 97 17.03 -6.52 -4.10
C LEU A 97 16.16 -5.28 -3.98
N VAL A 98 15.12 -5.38 -3.15
CA VAL A 98 14.25 -4.26 -2.81
C VAL A 98 14.52 -3.85 -1.37
N GLU A 99 14.69 -2.55 -1.14
CA GLU A 99 14.74 -1.95 0.21
C GLU A 99 13.58 -0.95 0.32
N ASP A 100 12.51 -1.33 1.02
CA ASP A 100 11.28 -0.56 1.20
C ASP A 100 11.05 -0.34 2.70
N GLY A 101 11.44 0.83 3.22
CA GLY A 101 11.49 1.12 4.64
C GLY A 101 12.37 0.10 5.40
N ASN A 102 11.77 -0.63 6.34
CA ASN A 102 12.44 -1.69 7.10
C ASN A 102 12.45 -3.06 6.40
N LYS A 103 11.87 -3.16 5.20
CA LYS A 103 11.84 -4.41 4.42
C LYS A 103 13.03 -4.48 3.49
N VAL A 104 13.69 -5.63 3.51
CA VAL A 104 14.70 -6.02 2.54
C VAL A 104 14.24 -7.32 1.90
N LEU A 105 13.97 -7.30 0.60
CA LEU A 105 13.46 -8.46 -0.14
C LEU A 105 14.45 -8.83 -1.23
N LYS A 106 14.78 -10.11 -1.31
CA LYS A 106 15.60 -10.69 -2.37
C LYS A 106 14.72 -11.56 -3.23
N GLY A 107 14.85 -11.40 -4.53
CA GLY A 107 14.16 -12.24 -5.48
C GLY A 107 14.89 -12.28 -6.80
N HIS A 108 14.24 -12.86 -7.79
CA HIS A 108 14.65 -12.77 -9.17
C HIS A 108 13.45 -12.55 -10.07
N MET A 109 13.71 -12.00 -11.25
CA MET A 109 12.74 -11.90 -12.34
C MET A 109 13.46 -12.25 -13.64
N ASP A 110 12.82 -13.08 -14.47
CA ASP A 110 13.27 -13.26 -15.84
C ASP A 110 12.57 -12.23 -16.72
N ILE A 111 13.32 -11.62 -17.63
CA ILE A 111 12.82 -10.60 -18.56
C ILE A 111 13.09 -11.01 -20.01
N GLY A 112 12.25 -10.54 -20.93
CA GLY A 112 12.45 -10.77 -22.37
C GLY A 112 13.67 -10.02 -22.94
N LYS A 113 14.30 -10.58 -23.99
CA LYS A 113 15.38 -9.88 -24.72
C LYS A 113 14.86 -8.86 -25.75
N VAL A 114 13.63 -9.05 -26.27
CA VAL A 114 13.02 -8.13 -27.24
C VAL A 114 12.45 -6.89 -26.55
N ALA A 115 11.82 -7.10 -25.40
CA ALA A 115 11.36 -6.07 -24.50
C ALA A 115 11.69 -6.56 -23.08
N PRO A 116 12.40 -5.78 -22.26
CA PRO A 116 12.89 -6.18 -20.95
C PRO A 116 11.77 -6.20 -19.89
N GLU A 117 10.61 -6.73 -20.25
CA GLU A 117 9.46 -6.89 -19.37
C GLU A 117 9.56 -8.19 -18.57
N PRO A 118 9.13 -8.21 -17.29
CA PRO A 118 9.09 -9.42 -16.49
C PRO A 118 8.16 -10.48 -17.09
N ILE A 119 8.62 -11.73 -17.12
CA ILE A 119 7.87 -12.88 -17.61
C ILE A 119 7.08 -13.50 -16.44
N GLY A 120 5.76 -13.49 -16.56
CA GLY A 120 4.85 -14.04 -15.54
C GLY A 120 5.20 -15.49 -15.17
N GLY A 121 5.13 -15.82 -13.88
CA GLY A 121 5.44 -17.16 -13.36
C GLY A 121 6.94 -17.46 -13.18
N THR A 122 7.84 -16.56 -13.61
CA THR A 122 9.28 -16.66 -13.35
C THR A 122 9.75 -15.72 -12.23
N VAL A 123 8.92 -14.74 -11.87
CA VAL A 123 9.20 -13.76 -10.84
C VAL A 123 9.02 -14.40 -9.46
N SER A 124 9.94 -14.13 -8.52
CA SER A 124 9.78 -14.59 -7.14
C SER A 124 8.56 -13.93 -6.48
N ASP A 125 7.73 -14.72 -5.80
CA ASP A 125 6.42 -14.28 -5.28
C ASP A 125 6.53 -13.04 -4.37
N ASN A 126 7.56 -12.99 -3.52
CA ASN A 126 7.82 -11.90 -2.58
C ASN A 126 8.10 -10.55 -3.26
N ILE A 127 8.57 -10.54 -4.51
CA ILE A 127 8.87 -9.31 -5.25
C ILE A 127 7.85 -8.98 -6.35
N LEU A 128 6.78 -9.76 -6.48
CA LEU A 128 5.86 -9.69 -7.62
C LEU A 128 5.26 -8.28 -7.83
N LYS A 129 4.88 -7.60 -6.74
CA LYS A 129 4.37 -6.22 -6.78
C LYS A 129 5.41 -5.24 -7.32
N TYR A 130 6.68 -5.38 -6.93
CA TYR A 130 7.78 -4.52 -7.39
C TYR A 130 8.16 -4.79 -8.84
N ALA A 131 8.07 -6.04 -9.30
CA ALA A 131 8.23 -6.36 -10.73
C ALA A 131 7.15 -5.69 -11.58
N SER A 132 5.91 -5.58 -11.08
CA SER A 132 4.87 -4.79 -11.74
C SER A 132 5.21 -3.29 -11.77
N VAL A 133 5.77 -2.74 -10.68
CA VAL A 133 6.24 -1.34 -10.67
C VAL A 133 7.35 -1.13 -11.69
N TYR A 134 8.35 -2.01 -11.74
CA TYR A 134 9.42 -1.98 -12.75
C TYR A 134 8.85 -1.96 -14.18
N LYS A 135 7.90 -2.86 -14.47
CA LYS A 135 7.22 -2.92 -15.78
C LYS A 135 6.52 -1.61 -16.13
N ASN A 136 5.78 -1.05 -15.18
CA ASN A 136 4.93 0.13 -15.38
C ASN A 136 5.70 1.46 -15.21
N SER A 137 7.01 1.43 -14.95
CA SER A 137 7.85 2.63 -14.81
C SER A 137 9.15 2.54 -15.63
N ILE A 138 10.18 1.85 -15.12
CA ILE A 138 11.53 1.79 -15.71
C ILE A 138 11.50 1.27 -17.15
N THR A 139 10.69 0.27 -17.44
CA THR A 139 10.57 -0.30 -18.80
C THR A 139 9.31 0.10 -19.53
N TRP A 140 8.54 1.07 -19.04
CA TRP A 140 7.24 1.44 -19.62
C TRP A 140 7.30 1.75 -21.13
N LEU A 141 8.42 2.34 -21.58
CA LEU A 141 8.69 2.64 -22.99
C LEU A 141 8.78 1.40 -23.90
N SER A 142 8.81 0.18 -23.35
CA SER A 142 8.76 -1.08 -24.12
C SER A 142 7.47 -1.22 -24.93
N SER A 143 6.41 -0.54 -24.48
CA SER A 143 5.13 -0.45 -25.19
C SER A 143 5.24 0.27 -26.54
N PHE A 144 6.29 1.08 -26.73
CA PHE A 144 6.51 1.90 -27.92
C PHE A 144 7.73 1.49 -28.71
N ALA A 145 8.82 1.10 -28.05
CA ALA A 145 10.09 0.74 -28.65
C ALA A 145 10.54 -0.64 -28.18
N THR A 146 11.05 -1.48 -29.08
CA THR A 146 11.54 -2.83 -28.75
C THR A 146 12.85 -3.10 -29.49
N ALA A 147 13.52 -4.21 -29.20
CA ALA A 147 14.56 -4.72 -30.08
C ALA A 147 13.99 -4.99 -31.48
N GLU A 148 14.87 -4.94 -32.48
CA GLU A 148 14.53 -5.24 -33.86
C GLU A 148 14.15 -6.73 -34.00
N ILE A 149 12.95 -6.99 -34.51
CA ILE A 149 12.47 -8.33 -34.86
C ILE A 149 11.68 -8.26 -36.17
N ASP A 150 11.53 -9.40 -36.86
CA ASP A 150 10.79 -9.50 -38.13
C ASP A 150 9.26 -9.46 -37.91
N GLN A 151 8.79 -8.37 -37.30
CA GLN A 151 7.39 -8.07 -37.05
C GLN A 151 7.10 -6.59 -37.34
N PRO A 152 6.07 -6.27 -38.14
CA PRO A 152 5.72 -4.88 -38.44
C PRO A 152 5.46 -4.04 -37.19
N GLY A 153 6.05 -2.84 -37.13
CA GLY A 153 5.84 -1.87 -36.06
C GLY A 153 6.76 -2.03 -34.84
N LYS A 154 7.51 -3.13 -34.78
CA LYS A 154 8.56 -3.37 -33.77
C LYS A 154 9.87 -2.68 -34.15
N GLY A 155 10.82 -2.70 -33.22
CA GLY A 155 12.16 -2.16 -33.40
C GLY A 155 12.40 -0.81 -32.71
N PRO A 156 13.68 -0.39 -32.65
CA PRO A 156 14.10 0.83 -31.97
C PRO A 156 13.43 2.06 -32.58
N LYS A 157 13.23 3.09 -31.75
CA LYS A 157 12.61 4.33 -32.21
C LYS A 157 13.65 5.43 -32.35
N ALA A 158 13.77 5.96 -33.56
CA ALA A 158 14.67 7.08 -33.83
C ALA A 158 14.25 8.33 -33.03
N PHE A 159 15.24 9.03 -32.48
CA PHE A 159 15.02 10.27 -31.73
C PHE A 159 14.52 11.41 -32.61
N SER A 160 14.78 11.36 -33.91
CA SER A 160 14.25 12.31 -34.89
C SER A 160 12.78 12.08 -35.25
N LYS A 161 12.17 10.96 -34.84
CA LYS A 161 10.75 10.72 -35.10
C LYS A 161 9.89 11.64 -34.25
N VAL A 162 8.99 12.34 -34.93
CA VAL A 162 8.02 13.24 -34.28
C VAL A 162 7.04 12.51 -33.35
N SER A 163 6.91 11.19 -33.49
CA SER A 163 6.03 10.33 -32.68
C SER A 163 6.61 8.92 -32.57
N TRP A 164 6.61 8.39 -31.35
CA TRP A 164 6.88 6.98 -31.05
C TRP A 164 5.59 6.16 -30.91
N GLY A 165 4.48 6.81 -30.57
CA GLY A 165 3.14 6.23 -30.53
C GLY A 165 2.14 7.15 -29.83
N LYS A 166 0.96 6.60 -29.50
CA LYS A 166 -0.12 7.31 -28.81
C LYS A 166 -0.63 6.52 -27.62
N ILE A 167 -1.03 7.24 -26.58
CA ILE A 167 -1.59 6.69 -25.35
C ILE A 167 -3.12 6.77 -25.43
N ALA A 168 -3.76 5.64 -25.74
CA ALA A 168 -5.20 5.62 -26.03
C ALA A 168 -6.08 6.01 -24.82
N ASN A 169 -5.71 5.58 -23.61
CA ASN A 169 -6.49 5.77 -22.39
C ASN A 169 -6.51 7.22 -21.85
N ILE A 170 -5.65 8.11 -22.35
CA ILE A 170 -5.61 9.52 -21.91
C ILE A 170 -5.98 10.51 -23.04
N GLY A 171 -6.75 10.04 -24.03
CA GLY A 171 -7.22 10.89 -25.13
C GLY A 171 -6.33 10.88 -26.38
N GLY A 172 -5.44 9.87 -26.50
CA GLY A 172 -4.58 9.70 -27.67
C GLY A 172 -3.37 10.63 -27.68
N GLU A 173 -2.93 11.08 -26.50
CA GLU A 173 -1.73 11.90 -26.32
C GLU A 173 -0.50 11.22 -26.91
N GLN A 174 0.37 12.03 -27.50
CA GLN A 174 1.50 11.56 -28.29
C GLN A 174 2.73 11.38 -27.42
N VAL A 175 3.37 10.22 -27.53
CA VAL A 175 4.70 9.98 -26.96
C VAL A 175 5.73 10.35 -28.01
N SER A 176 6.65 11.24 -27.66
CA SER A 176 7.70 11.70 -28.57
C SER A 176 8.93 12.20 -27.83
N PRO A 177 10.11 12.19 -28.47
CA PRO A 177 11.24 13.01 -28.04
C PRO A 177 10.83 14.48 -28.05
N ILE A 178 10.97 15.19 -26.94
CA ILE A 178 10.54 16.59 -26.79
C ILE A 178 11.71 17.56 -26.61
N GLY A 179 12.89 17.06 -26.23
CA GLY A 179 14.07 17.89 -26.03
C GLY A 179 15.31 17.06 -25.70
N MET A 180 16.44 17.74 -25.62
CA MET A 180 17.69 17.19 -25.13
C MET A 180 18.17 18.06 -23.97
N GLU A 181 18.67 17.42 -22.92
CA GLU A 181 19.24 18.13 -21.78
C GLU A 181 20.32 17.28 -21.12
N THR A 182 21.38 17.93 -20.64
CA THR A 182 22.36 17.29 -19.76
C THR A 182 21.78 17.29 -18.35
N ILE A 183 21.61 16.11 -17.75
CA ILE A 183 21.15 15.98 -16.36
C ILE A 183 22.22 15.34 -15.48
N THR A 184 22.18 15.67 -14.20
CA THR A 184 22.94 14.98 -13.16
C THR A 184 22.00 14.13 -12.32
N VAL A 185 22.33 12.85 -12.18
CA VAL A 185 21.74 11.91 -11.21
C VAL A 185 22.87 11.37 -10.33
N PRO A 186 22.58 10.70 -9.20
CA PRO A 186 23.64 10.20 -8.32
C PRO A 186 24.61 9.20 -9.01
N ALA A 187 24.15 8.49 -10.05
CA ALA A 187 25.01 7.61 -10.86
C ALA A 187 26.00 8.36 -11.78
N GLY A 188 25.77 9.64 -12.07
CA GLY A 188 26.62 10.43 -12.97
C GLY A 188 25.90 11.56 -13.71
N GLU A 189 26.66 12.20 -14.60
CA GLU A 189 26.15 13.19 -15.54
C GLU A 189 25.91 12.53 -16.91
N TYR A 190 24.76 12.81 -17.52
CA TYR A 190 24.32 12.19 -18.76
C TYR A 190 23.74 13.22 -19.72
N ASP A 191 24.12 13.15 -20.99
CA ASP A 191 23.43 13.84 -22.08
C ASP A 191 22.18 13.04 -22.45
N THR A 192 21.01 13.55 -22.11
CA THR A 192 19.75 12.83 -22.22
C THR A 192 18.84 13.38 -23.31
N ILE A 193 18.04 12.49 -23.88
CA ILE A 193 16.87 12.81 -24.67
C ILE A 193 15.64 12.66 -23.77
N LEU A 194 14.82 13.70 -23.69
CA LEU A 194 13.55 13.64 -22.95
C LEU A 194 12.48 13.05 -23.87
N ILE A 195 11.95 11.89 -23.51
CA ILE A 195 10.76 11.30 -24.13
C ILE A 195 9.56 11.73 -23.30
N GLY A 196 8.64 12.51 -23.87
CA GLY A 196 7.54 13.12 -23.13
C GLY A 196 6.17 13.02 -23.81
N TRP A 197 5.15 13.27 -22.98
CA TRP A 197 3.72 13.32 -23.33
C TRP A 197 2.98 14.21 -22.32
N LYS A 198 1.76 14.64 -22.64
CA LYS A 198 0.92 15.34 -21.66
C LYS A 198 0.02 14.36 -20.90
N ALA A 199 -0.14 14.60 -19.61
CA ALA A 199 -1.10 13.94 -18.74
C ALA A 199 -1.60 14.94 -17.69
N GLY A 200 -2.93 15.05 -17.52
CA GLY A 200 -3.53 15.94 -16.52
C GLY A 200 -3.20 17.42 -16.69
N GLY A 201 -2.87 17.85 -17.92
CA GLY A 201 -2.42 19.22 -18.22
C GLY A 201 -0.94 19.50 -17.93
N VAL A 202 -0.18 18.51 -17.43
CA VAL A 202 1.24 18.59 -17.13
C VAL A 202 2.03 17.70 -18.10
N THR A 203 3.32 18.00 -18.32
CA THR A 203 4.18 17.25 -19.26
C THR A 203 4.98 16.18 -18.54
N SER A 204 4.53 14.92 -18.63
CA SER A 204 5.29 13.72 -18.26
C SER A 204 6.52 13.55 -19.13
N HIS A 205 7.63 13.12 -18.55
CA HIS A 205 8.85 12.82 -19.29
C HIS A 205 9.69 11.72 -18.64
N ILE A 206 10.40 11.00 -19.49
CA ILE A 206 11.41 10.00 -19.17
C ILE A 206 12.70 10.41 -19.89
N SER A 207 13.80 10.53 -19.15
CA SER A 207 15.13 10.83 -19.68
C SER A 207 15.83 9.54 -20.07
N VAL A 208 16.11 9.38 -21.36
CA VAL A 208 16.86 8.25 -21.92
C VAL A 208 18.22 8.73 -22.45
N VAL A 209 19.18 7.82 -22.56
CA VAL A 209 20.52 8.09 -23.08
C VAL A 209 20.75 7.17 -24.25
N ASP A 210 21.23 7.70 -25.37
CA ASP A 210 21.58 6.89 -26.55
C ASP A 210 22.67 5.88 -26.17
N ASP A 211 22.59 4.66 -26.70
CA ASP A 211 23.48 3.54 -26.40
C ASP A 211 23.49 3.08 -24.92
N PHE A 212 22.51 3.50 -24.09
CA PHE A 212 22.42 3.12 -22.68
C PHE A 212 21.17 2.28 -22.40
N PRO A 213 21.28 1.19 -21.61
CA PRO A 213 20.25 0.15 -21.58
C PRO A 213 18.90 0.53 -21.02
N LEU A 214 18.84 1.34 -19.96
CA LEU A 214 17.60 1.67 -19.28
C LEU A 214 17.53 3.18 -19.00
N PRO A 215 16.33 3.77 -18.93
CA PRO A 215 16.20 5.19 -18.64
C PRO A 215 16.88 5.59 -17.32
N VAL A 216 17.41 6.80 -17.26
CA VAL A 216 18.18 7.28 -16.11
C VAL A 216 17.33 8.08 -15.11
N LYS A 217 16.21 8.66 -15.56
CA LYS A 217 15.32 9.46 -14.72
C LYS A 217 13.91 9.52 -15.32
N ALA A 218 12.89 9.65 -14.48
CA ALA A 218 11.54 9.96 -14.93
C ALA A 218 10.80 10.85 -13.93
N LEU A 219 9.94 11.70 -14.46
CA LEU A 219 8.93 12.48 -13.73
C LEU A 219 7.62 12.41 -14.53
N THR A 220 6.62 11.70 -14.02
CA THR A 220 5.34 11.48 -14.72
C THR A 220 4.13 11.76 -13.83
N TRP A 221 3.00 12.08 -14.45
CA TRP A 221 1.79 12.52 -13.77
C TRP A 221 0.57 11.72 -14.21
N VAL A 222 -0.35 11.49 -13.26
CA VAL A 222 -1.60 10.79 -13.52
C VAL A 222 -2.51 11.68 -14.34
N GLN A 223 -3.23 11.08 -15.30
CA GLN A 223 -4.28 11.79 -16.01
C GLN A 223 -5.45 12.09 -15.06
N VAL A 224 -5.75 13.37 -14.88
CA VAL A 224 -6.91 13.85 -14.12
C VAL A 224 -7.80 14.74 -15.00
N THR A 225 -9.10 14.75 -14.73
CA THR A 225 -10.06 15.66 -15.38
C THR A 225 -10.14 17.03 -14.71
N GLU A 226 -9.86 17.09 -13.40
CA GLU A 226 -9.85 18.29 -12.58
C GLU A 226 -8.82 18.16 -11.45
N GLY A 227 -8.38 19.29 -10.88
CA GLY A 227 -7.41 19.32 -9.78
C GLY A 227 -5.96 19.26 -10.23
N VAL A 228 -5.06 19.10 -9.24
CA VAL A 228 -3.61 18.95 -9.49
C VAL A 228 -3.34 17.47 -9.74
N PRO A 229 -2.76 17.08 -10.89
CA PRO A 229 -2.47 15.68 -11.16
C PRO A 229 -1.42 15.15 -10.17
N PRO A 230 -1.69 14.03 -9.48
CA PRO A 230 -0.69 13.41 -8.62
C PRO A 230 0.47 12.84 -9.44
N GLN A 231 1.59 12.60 -8.76
CA GLN A 231 2.73 11.92 -9.35
C GLN A 231 2.30 10.49 -9.73
N GLU A 232 2.48 10.08 -10.99
CA GLU A 232 2.22 8.71 -11.43
C GLU A 232 3.39 7.80 -11.10
N TYR A 233 4.59 8.14 -11.56
CA TYR A 233 5.81 7.51 -11.08
C TYR A 233 7.00 8.45 -11.20
N ARG A 234 8.01 8.17 -10.38
CA ARG A 234 9.29 8.86 -10.41
C ARG A 234 10.37 7.82 -10.20
N PHE A 235 11.46 7.94 -10.93
CA PHE A 235 12.68 7.24 -10.59
C PHE A 235 13.91 8.06 -10.92
N SER A 236 15.01 7.73 -10.23
CA SER A 236 16.35 8.23 -10.54
C SER A 236 17.34 7.09 -10.42
N LEU A 237 18.18 6.93 -11.45
CA LEU A 237 19.32 6.02 -11.42
C LEU A 237 20.34 6.54 -10.41
N TYR A 238 20.68 5.68 -9.45
CA TYR A 238 21.53 6.00 -8.32
C TYR A 238 22.91 5.38 -8.46
N GLU A 239 22.99 4.19 -9.03
CA GLU A 239 24.23 3.48 -9.31
C GLU A 239 24.07 2.66 -10.60
N TYR A 240 25.12 2.65 -11.41
CA TYR A 240 25.26 1.76 -12.56
C TYR A 240 26.71 1.27 -12.61
N ASP A 241 26.88 -0.04 -12.64
CA ASP A 241 28.20 -0.69 -12.68
C ASP A 241 28.10 -2.02 -13.44
N ASN A 242 29.24 -2.65 -13.72
CA ASN A 242 29.32 -4.00 -14.24
C ASN A 242 30.02 -4.91 -13.22
N VAL A 243 29.23 -5.78 -12.57
CA VAL A 243 29.69 -6.63 -11.47
C VAL A 243 29.68 -8.11 -11.86
N SER A 244 30.75 -8.82 -11.51
CA SER A 244 30.95 -10.22 -11.90
C SER A 244 30.38 -11.25 -10.90
N SER A 245 29.85 -10.80 -9.77
CA SER A 245 29.33 -11.65 -8.70
C SER A 245 28.11 -11.02 -8.05
N ASN A 246 27.22 -11.85 -7.51
CA ASN A 246 25.95 -11.40 -6.93
C ASN A 246 26.17 -10.34 -5.83
N PRO A 247 25.81 -9.06 -6.06
CA PRO A 247 26.02 -7.99 -5.09
C PRO A 247 25.09 -8.12 -3.87
N PHE A 248 24.08 -8.98 -3.93
CA PHE A 248 23.06 -9.12 -2.89
C PHE A 248 23.35 -10.26 -1.90
N ALA A 249 24.48 -10.95 -2.03
CA ALA A 249 24.82 -12.11 -1.22
C ALA A 249 24.87 -11.82 0.30
N GLY A 250 25.23 -10.59 0.70
CA GLY A 250 25.31 -10.17 2.10
C GLY A 250 23.97 -9.74 2.72
N PHE A 251 22.90 -9.63 1.95
CA PHE A 251 21.60 -9.20 2.45
C PHE A 251 20.78 -10.37 2.99
N THR A 252 20.04 -10.12 4.07
CA THR A 252 19.08 -11.08 4.61
C THR A 252 17.68 -10.70 4.15
N ASP A 253 16.96 -11.65 3.55
CA ASP A 253 15.58 -11.42 3.15
C ASP A 253 14.69 -11.39 4.39
N THR A 254 13.99 -10.28 4.57
CA THR A 254 13.13 -10.02 5.72
C THR A 254 11.89 -10.90 5.76
N GLU A 255 11.35 -11.34 4.62
CA GLU A 255 10.23 -12.27 4.57
C GLU A 255 10.68 -13.71 4.80
N GLU A 256 11.82 -14.13 4.26
CA GLU A 256 12.39 -15.44 4.58
C GLU A 256 12.75 -15.55 6.07
N ALA A 257 13.27 -14.47 6.67
CA ALA A 257 13.52 -14.41 8.11
C ALA A 257 12.22 -14.50 8.94
N LYS A 258 11.06 -14.14 8.36
CA LYS A 258 9.73 -14.18 8.98
C LYS A 258 8.95 -15.47 8.69
N LYS A 259 9.40 -16.35 7.79
CA LYS A 259 8.65 -17.60 7.44
C LYS A 259 8.43 -18.51 8.66
N ASP A 260 9.23 -18.36 9.71
CA ASP A 260 9.08 -19.08 10.99
C ASP A 260 8.23 -18.33 12.04
N ASP A 261 7.78 -17.09 11.77
CA ASP A 261 7.02 -16.24 12.71
C ASP A 261 5.50 -16.53 12.69
N GLY A 262 5.02 -17.39 11.77
CA GLY A 262 3.65 -17.87 11.73
C GLY A 262 2.60 -16.76 11.52
N CYS A 263 2.92 -15.75 10.70
CA CYS A 263 2.02 -14.65 10.38
C CYS A 263 0.73 -15.14 9.69
N ILE A 264 -0.39 -14.53 10.07
CA ILE A 264 -1.70 -14.84 9.48
C ILE A 264 -1.77 -14.15 8.12
N THR A 265 -1.98 -14.91 7.04
CA THR A 265 -2.06 -14.38 5.66
C THR A 265 -3.49 -14.28 5.13
N ASN A 266 -4.43 -14.98 5.75
CA ASN A 266 -5.86 -14.89 5.46
C ASN A 266 -6.58 -14.54 6.76
N TYR A 267 -7.14 -13.34 6.80
CA TYR A 267 -7.78 -12.79 7.98
C TYR A 267 -8.95 -11.93 7.60
N ASP A 268 -9.91 -11.81 8.51
CA ASP A 268 -10.90 -10.76 8.46
C ASP A 268 -10.26 -9.42 8.86
N VAL A 269 -10.79 -8.35 8.27
CA VAL A 269 -10.36 -6.98 8.54
C VAL A 269 -11.28 -6.33 9.56
N VAL A 270 -10.70 -5.51 10.43
CA VAL A 270 -11.43 -4.63 11.33
C VAL A 270 -11.68 -3.31 10.61
N LYS A 271 -12.89 -2.77 10.74
CA LYS A 271 -13.28 -1.48 10.14
C LYS A 271 -13.66 -0.50 11.24
N ILE A 272 -13.06 0.68 11.21
CA ILE A 272 -13.32 1.80 12.12
C ILE A 272 -13.69 2.99 11.26
N TYR A 273 -14.85 3.57 11.52
CA TYR A 273 -15.36 4.71 10.77
C TYR A 273 -15.70 5.83 11.74
N GLU A 274 -14.77 6.77 11.90
CA GLU A 274 -14.84 7.76 12.97
C GLU A 274 -14.50 9.16 12.48
N ASN A 275 -15.02 10.16 13.18
CA ASN A 275 -14.53 11.52 13.03
C ASN A 275 -13.19 11.66 13.77
N THR A 276 -12.30 12.45 13.20
CA THR A 276 -11.17 13.01 13.95
C THR A 276 -11.67 13.72 15.21
N ASN A 277 -10.84 13.76 16.26
CA ASN A 277 -11.16 14.43 17.54
C ASN A 277 -11.54 15.92 17.39
N THR A 278 -11.13 16.58 16.30
CA THR A 278 -11.47 17.96 15.95
C THR A 278 -12.69 18.07 15.03
N ASN A 279 -13.28 16.94 14.61
CA ASN A 279 -14.32 16.84 13.58
C ASN A 279 -13.95 17.50 12.24
N SER A 280 -12.66 17.62 11.94
CA SER A 280 -12.19 18.22 10.70
C SER A 280 -12.37 17.29 9.50
N MET A 281 -12.30 15.97 9.75
CA MET A 281 -12.36 14.91 8.75
C MET A 281 -12.99 13.64 9.32
N VAL A 282 -13.52 12.81 8.43
CA VAL A 282 -13.94 11.43 8.70
C VAL A 282 -12.86 10.49 8.19
N VAL A 283 -12.44 9.53 9.00
CA VAL A 283 -11.42 8.54 8.64
C VAL A 283 -12.04 7.15 8.69
N ASP A 284 -11.99 6.46 7.55
CA ASP A 284 -12.37 5.05 7.40
C ASP A 284 -11.10 4.21 7.44
N ILE A 285 -10.82 3.61 8.60
CA ILE A 285 -9.62 2.83 8.88
C ILE A 285 -10.01 1.36 8.80
N ILE A 286 -9.41 0.65 7.87
CA ILE A 286 -9.55 -0.79 7.71
C ILE A 286 -8.19 -1.40 7.97
N TYR A 287 -8.07 -2.32 8.93
CA TYR A 287 -6.80 -2.99 9.19
C TYR A 287 -6.97 -4.49 9.37
N GLY A 288 -5.91 -5.25 9.12
CA GLY A 288 -5.91 -6.68 9.33
C GLY A 288 -4.50 -7.24 9.52
N PRO A 289 -4.36 -8.38 10.21
CA PRO A 289 -5.41 -9.14 10.93
C PRO A 289 -5.95 -8.41 12.18
N GLU A 290 -7.13 -8.79 12.70
CA GLU A 290 -7.72 -8.19 13.93
C GLU A 290 -6.79 -8.28 15.15
N LYS A 291 -6.06 -9.39 15.27
CA LYS A 291 -5.07 -9.61 16.34
C LYS A 291 -3.67 -9.85 15.76
N PRO A 292 -2.98 -8.79 15.31
CA PRO A 292 -1.67 -8.89 14.69
C PRO A 292 -0.63 -9.47 15.63
N ARG A 293 0.27 -10.29 15.11
CA ARG A 293 1.43 -10.78 15.86
C ARG A 293 2.58 -9.80 15.78
N ILE A 294 3.29 -9.62 16.89
CA ILE A 294 4.61 -8.98 16.89
C ILE A 294 5.53 -9.75 15.93
N GLY A 295 6.23 -9.03 15.07
CA GLY A 295 7.04 -9.59 13.97
C GLY A 295 6.28 -9.71 12.65
N CYS A 296 4.96 -9.54 12.63
CA CYS A 296 4.13 -9.57 11.44
C CYS A 296 3.65 -8.17 11.03
N GLU A 297 3.23 -8.04 9.79
CA GLU A 297 2.70 -6.79 9.26
C GLU A 297 1.22 -6.66 9.56
N ILE A 298 0.82 -5.43 9.87
CA ILE A 298 -0.58 -5.02 9.78
C ILE A 298 -0.76 -4.41 8.40
N GLU A 299 -1.73 -4.92 7.65
CA GLU A 299 -2.23 -4.28 6.45
C GLU A 299 -3.21 -3.18 6.83
N TRP A 300 -3.08 -2.02 6.20
CA TRP A 300 -3.92 -0.85 6.41
C TRP A 300 -4.50 -0.39 5.09
N THR A 301 -5.83 -0.23 5.06
CA THR A 301 -6.52 0.59 4.07
C THR A 301 -7.13 1.77 4.80
N ILE A 302 -6.70 2.99 4.51
CA ILE A 302 -7.20 4.20 5.18
C ILE A 302 -7.81 5.11 4.13
N ASN A 303 -9.07 5.49 4.32
CA ASN A 303 -9.71 6.47 3.46
C ASN A 303 -10.07 7.74 4.24
N PHE A 304 -9.55 8.87 3.76
CA PHE A 304 -9.79 10.20 4.29
C PHE A 304 -10.95 10.86 3.56
N LYS A 305 -12.00 11.20 4.30
CA LYS A 305 -13.25 11.75 3.78
C LYS A 305 -13.55 13.11 4.37
N LYS A 306 -14.30 13.93 3.61
CA LYS A 306 -14.70 15.26 4.07
C LYS A 306 -15.73 15.16 5.20
N ALA A 307 -15.57 15.95 6.26
CA ALA A 307 -16.46 15.93 7.43
C ALA A 307 -17.95 16.17 7.09
N PHE A 308 -18.24 16.99 6.08
CA PHE A 308 -19.62 17.35 5.70
C PHE A 308 -20.10 16.64 4.42
N SER A 309 -19.29 15.76 3.84
CA SER A 309 -19.66 14.98 2.64
C SER A 309 -18.84 13.71 2.59
N THR A 310 -19.33 12.67 3.27
CA THR A 310 -18.66 11.38 3.42
C THR A 310 -18.55 10.55 2.15
N ASP A 311 -19.17 11.00 1.07
CA ASP A 311 -19.06 10.42 -0.27
C ASP A 311 -17.87 11.02 -1.05
N LEU A 312 -17.26 12.09 -0.52
CA LEU A 312 -16.12 12.76 -1.14
C LEU A 312 -14.85 12.49 -0.35
N TRP A 313 -13.81 12.11 -1.09
CA TRP A 313 -12.45 11.97 -0.57
C TRP A 313 -11.84 13.35 -0.31
N GLU A 314 -10.96 13.41 0.70
CA GLU A 314 -10.07 14.54 0.91
C GLU A 314 -8.72 14.25 0.27
N ASN A 315 -8.19 15.19 -0.51
CA ASN A 315 -6.97 14.98 -1.28
C ASN A 315 -5.77 15.65 -0.61
N GLN A 316 -4.56 15.20 -0.95
CA GLN A 316 -3.30 15.76 -0.45
C GLN A 316 -3.21 15.78 1.08
N VAL A 317 -3.48 14.64 1.71
CA VAL A 317 -3.52 14.46 3.16
C VAL A 317 -2.14 14.10 3.69
N HIS A 318 -1.64 14.86 4.65
CA HIS A 318 -0.44 14.53 5.42
C HIS A 318 -0.87 13.78 6.68
N TYR A 319 -0.41 12.55 6.87
CA TYR A 319 -0.88 11.67 7.94
C TYR A 319 0.24 10.80 8.49
N ASP A 320 -0.06 10.05 9.55
CA ASP A 320 0.79 8.97 10.05
C ASP A 320 -0.06 7.94 10.83
N ILE A 321 0.49 6.74 11.01
CA ILE A 321 -0.05 5.67 11.84
C ILE A 321 0.88 5.53 13.03
N LEU A 322 0.35 5.84 14.22
CA LEU A 322 1.11 5.90 15.45
C LEU A 322 0.67 4.81 16.40
N LYS A 323 1.65 4.24 17.12
CA LYS A 323 1.41 3.60 18.41
C LYS A 323 1.60 4.67 19.48
N VAL A 324 0.66 4.79 20.41
CA VAL A 324 0.62 5.92 21.35
C VAL A 324 0.40 5.46 22.79
N ASN A 325 0.90 6.24 23.73
CA ASN A 325 0.44 6.22 25.12
C ASN A 325 -0.45 7.43 25.38
N VAL A 326 -1.49 7.27 26.18
CA VAL A 326 -2.29 8.39 26.68
C VAL A 326 -1.95 8.58 28.14
N ILE A 327 -1.18 9.64 28.44
CA ILE A 327 -0.77 10.00 29.79
C ILE A 327 -1.42 11.35 30.11
N ASP A 328 -2.19 11.42 31.19
CA ASP A 328 -2.89 12.65 31.62
C ASP A 328 -3.76 13.30 30.52
N GLY A 329 -4.34 12.48 29.63
CA GLY A 329 -5.15 12.94 28.49
C GLY A 329 -4.34 13.45 27.30
N GLN A 330 -3.01 13.42 27.36
CA GLN A 330 -2.13 13.74 26.25
C GLN A 330 -1.74 12.48 25.48
N THR A 331 -1.98 12.49 24.16
CA THR A 331 -1.53 11.44 23.25
C THR A 331 -0.06 11.62 22.93
N ILE A 332 0.78 10.66 23.33
CA ILE A 332 2.23 10.67 23.16
C ILE A 332 2.62 9.53 22.21
N PRO A 333 3.22 9.84 21.03
CA PRO A 333 3.73 8.81 20.12
C PRO A 333 4.86 8.02 20.76
N ILE A 334 4.84 6.69 20.60
CA ILE A 334 5.91 5.78 21.03
C ILE A 334 6.51 4.97 19.87
N ALA A 335 5.79 4.84 18.76
CA ALA A 335 6.30 4.37 17.48
C ALA A 335 5.48 5.00 16.35
N SER A 336 6.11 5.18 15.18
CA SER A 336 5.53 5.84 14.01
C SER A 336 5.83 5.01 12.76
N ALA A 337 4.81 4.82 11.91
CA ALA A 337 4.99 4.19 10.62
C ALA A 337 5.87 5.04 9.69
N SER A 338 5.70 6.37 9.69
CA SER A 338 6.55 7.25 8.88
C SER A 338 8.01 7.22 9.32
N ASP A 339 8.28 7.23 10.63
CA ASP A 339 9.66 7.16 11.15
C ASP A 339 10.35 5.84 10.74
N ASP A 340 9.63 4.72 10.81
CA ASP A 340 10.11 3.40 10.38
C ASP A 340 10.38 3.33 8.87
N GLU A 341 9.65 4.10 8.07
CA GLU A 341 9.87 4.25 6.62
C GLU A 341 10.89 5.36 6.28
N GLY A 342 11.40 6.10 7.27
CA GLY A 342 12.39 7.17 7.07
C GLY A 342 11.79 8.49 6.56
N HIS A 343 10.52 8.73 6.87
CA HIS A 343 9.75 9.91 6.48
C HIS A 343 9.30 10.72 7.71
N ASP A 344 9.27 12.05 7.59
CA ASP A 344 8.71 12.93 8.64
C ASP A 344 7.20 12.72 8.82
N LYS A 345 6.49 12.45 7.70
CA LYS A 345 5.06 12.16 7.64
C LYS A 345 4.79 11.27 6.43
N LEU A 346 3.73 10.48 6.49
CA LEU A 346 3.16 9.85 5.30
C LEU A 346 2.30 10.85 4.53
N PHE A 347 2.10 10.59 3.24
CA PHE A 347 1.32 11.45 2.36
C PHE A 347 0.37 10.62 1.51
N SER A 348 -0.86 11.12 1.32
CA SER A 348 -1.78 10.59 0.32
C SER A 348 -2.27 11.68 -0.61
N ALA A 349 -2.05 11.52 -1.91
CA ALA A 349 -2.52 12.46 -2.91
C ALA A 349 -4.04 12.37 -3.11
N SER A 350 -4.60 11.15 -3.03
CA SER A 350 -6.01 10.85 -3.32
C SER A 350 -6.91 10.76 -2.08
N GLY A 351 -6.31 10.74 -0.89
CA GLY A 351 -7.02 10.43 0.35
C GLY A 351 -7.28 8.93 0.54
N GLN A 352 -6.82 8.08 -0.35
CA GLN A 352 -6.94 6.63 -0.26
C GLN A 352 -5.56 6.02 -0.11
N VAL A 353 -5.38 5.27 0.97
CA VAL A 353 -4.11 4.67 1.36
C VAL A 353 -4.27 3.17 1.41
N HIS A 354 -3.29 2.46 0.85
CA HIS A 354 -3.06 1.05 1.11
C HIS A 354 -1.59 0.86 1.47
N THR A 355 -1.33 0.45 2.71
CA THR A 355 0.04 0.33 3.24
C THR A 355 0.15 -0.82 4.24
N TYR A 356 1.37 -1.13 4.65
CA TYR A 356 1.69 -2.19 5.60
C TYR A 356 2.66 -1.64 6.65
N TRP A 357 2.44 -1.95 7.93
CA TRP A 357 3.36 -1.56 9.00
C TRP A 357 3.78 -2.79 9.82
N LEU A 358 5.10 -3.04 9.89
CA LEU A 358 5.68 -4.17 10.62
C LEU A 358 5.60 -3.94 12.13
N MET A 359 4.87 -4.79 12.84
CA MET A 359 4.65 -4.60 14.29
C MET A 359 5.84 -5.06 15.11
N GLN A 360 6.30 -4.18 15.98
CA GLN A 360 7.37 -4.41 16.94
C GLN A 360 6.94 -4.01 18.36
N GLY A 361 7.70 -4.47 19.36
CA GLY A 361 7.47 -4.19 20.77
C GLY A 361 6.69 -5.30 21.48
N ASP A 362 6.04 -4.93 22.58
CA ASP A 362 5.39 -5.87 23.48
C ASP A 362 3.94 -6.22 23.04
N PRO A 363 3.49 -7.46 23.30
CA PRO A 363 2.12 -7.90 23.05
C PRO A 363 1.10 -7.29 24.03
N GLY A 364 -0.17 -7.54 23.78
CA GLY A 364 -1.32 -7.10 24.55
C GLY A 364 -2.06 -5.92 23.89
N LEU A 365 -3.06 -5.40 24.61
CA LEU A 365 -3.86 -4.27 24.15
C LEU A 365 -3.00 -3.00 24.07
N GLN A 366 -2.76 -2.52 22.86
CA GLN A 366 -1.99 -1.31 22.57
C GLN A 366 -2.91 -0.26 21.95
N LYS A 367 -2.63 1.01 22.24
CA LYS A 367 -3.36 2.14 21.69
C LYS A 367 -2.67 2.67 20.44
N PHE A 368 -3.48 2.91 19.42
CA PHE A 368 -3.05 3.44 18.14
C PHE A 368 -3.75 4.78 17.86
N ALA A 369 -3.13 5.56 16.99
CA ALA A 369 -3.71 6.76 16.41
C ALA A 369 -3.46 6.80 14.91
N VAL A 370 -4.51 7.03 14.12
CA VAL A 370 -4.31 7.61 12.77
C VAL A 370 -4.39 9.11 12.94
N ILE A 371 -3.27 9.80 12.73
CA ILE A 371 -3.15 11.25 12.86
C ILE A 371 -3.15 11.91 11.49
N VAL A 372 -3.91 12.99 11.35
CA VAL A 372 -3.89 13.90 10.20
C VAL A 372 -3.19 15.17 10.66
N TYR A 373 -2.08 15.50 10.01
CA TYR A 373 -1.32 16.72 10.27
C TYR A 373 -1.92 17.93 9.54
N GLY A 374 -2.61 17.68 8.42
CA GLY A 374 -3.29 18.69 7.63
C GLY A 374 -3.38 18.29 6.16
N THR A 375 -3.80 19.23 5.31
CA THR A 375 -3.88 19.03 3.85
C THR A 375 -3.00 20.02 3.09
N GLY A 376 -2.52 19.62 1.91
CA GLY A 376 -1.72 20.47 1.03
C GLY A 376 -0.61 19.70 0.30
N PRO A 377 0.09 20.33 -0.65
CA PRO A 377 1.11 19.65 -1.45
C PRO A 377 2.15 18.90 -0.63
N VAL A 378 2.63 17.75 -1.12
CA VAL A 378 3.53 16.82 -0.40
C VAL A 378 4.79 17.49 0.17
N TYR A 379 5.35 18.49 -0.50
CA TYR A 379 6.57 19.21 -0.07
C TYR A 379 6.28 20.59 0.54
N SER A 380 5.05 20.79 1.03
CA SER A 380 4.64 22.02 1.69
C SER A 380 4.31 21.77 3.15
N VAL A 381 4.33 22.83 3.95
CA VAL A 381 3.75 22.76 5.30
C VAL A 381 2.25 22.57 5.13
N PRO A 382 1.66 21.46 5.63
CA PRO A 382 0.23 21.22 5.48
C PRO A 382 -0.58 22.27 6.24
N ASP A 383 -1.76 22.60 5.71
CA ASP A 383 -2.73 23.46 6.38
C ASP A 383 -3.26 22.76 7.64
N PRO A 384 -2.98 23.27 8.85
CA PRO A 384 -3.39 22.64 10.10
C PRO A 384 -4.90 22.76 10.36
N ALA A 385 -5.68 23.44 9.51
CA ALA A 385 -7.14 23.53 9.66
C ALA A 385 -7.82 22.15 9.70
N THR A 386 -7.22 21.16 9.05
CA THR A 386 -7.71 19.77 9.04
C THR A 386 -7.05 18.86 10.07
N PHE A 387 -6.17 19.40 10.93
CA PHE A 387 -5.49 18.64 11.97
C PHE A 387 -6.47 17.89 12.88
N GLY A 388 -6.18 16.62 13.15
CA GLY A 388 -6.95 15.79 14.07
C GLY A 388 -6.47 14.35 14.09
N TYR A 389 -7.02 13.52 14.97
CA TYR A 389 -6.67 12.10 15.03
C TYR A 389 -7.86 11.24 15.44
N VAL A 390 -7.79 9.95 15.10
CA VAL A 390 -8.70 8.90 15.57
C VAL A 390 -7.90 7.95 16.45
N LEU A 391 -8.35 7.72 17.69
CA LEU A 391 -7.76 6.74 18.61
C LEU A 391 -8.55 5.45 18.59
N PHE A 392 -7.84 4.33 18.64
CA PHE A 392 -8.41 2.99 18.72
C PHE A 392 -7.41 2.04 19.36
N ASP A 393 -7.88 0.86 19.74
CA ASP A 393 -7.07 -0.16 20.39
C ASP A 393 -6.91 -1.37 19.46
N ILE A 394 -5.72 -1.96 19.47
CA ILE A 394 -5.41 -3.23 18.79
C ILE A 394 -4.76 -4.15 19.81
N ASP A 395 -5.24 -5.40 19.89
CA ASP A 395 -4.64 -6.43 20.72
C ASP A 395 -3.53 -7.18 19.95
N LEU A 396 -2.27 -6.93 20.32
CA LEU A 396 -1.10 -7.53 19.65
C LEU A 396 -0.74 -8.89 20.28
N GLN A 397 -0.62 -9.93 19.46
CA GLN A 397 -0.18 -11.25 19.89
C GLN A 397 1.34 -11.37 19.98
N SER A 398 1.84 -12.27 20.83
CA SER A 398 3.26 -12.57 20.94
C SER A 398 3.82 -13.19 19.64
N LYS A 399 5.13 -12.99 19.41
CA LYS A 399 5.89 -13.49 18.25
C LYS A 399 5.87 -15.02 18.07
N GLN A 400 5.47 -15.78 19.10
CA GLN A 400 5.41 -17.23 19.06
C GLN A 400 4.18 -17.74 19.83
N SER A 401 3.47 -18.73 19.27
CA SER A 401 2.57 -19.57 20.05
C SER A 401 3.45 -20.46 20.93
N VAL A 402 3.37 -20.30 22.25
CA VAL A 402 4.09 -21.16 23.19
C VAL A 402 3.49 -22.55 23.12
N SER A 403 3.98 -23.38 22.20
CA SER A 403 3.85 -24.84 22.31
C SER A 403 4.78 -25.27 23.46
N GLY A 404 4.23 -25.27 24.67
CA GLY A 404 5.03 -25.44 25.88
C GLY A 404 4.25 -25.57 27.17
N SER A 405 3.04 -26.13 27.15
CA SER A 405 2.46 -26.75 28.34
C SER A 405 1.52 -27.85 27.91
N LEU A 406 1.90 -29.09 28.24
CA LEU A 406 1.03 -30.26 28.19
C LEU A 406 -0.23 -29.96 29.02
N GLU A 407 -1.36 -29.77 28.35
CA GLU A 407 -2.62 -30.32 28.84
C GLU A 407 -3.26 -31.15 27.72
N THR A 408 -3.03 -32.45 27.87
CA THR A 408 -3.93 -33.57 27.58
C THR A 408 -5.01 -33.35 26.52
N LEU A 409 -4.80 -34.04 25.39
CA LEU A 409 -5.77 -34.31 24.34
C LEU A 409 -7.14 -34.74 24.90
N THR A 410 -8.12 -33.84 24.82
CA THR A 410 -9.53 -34.19 24.63
C THR A 410 -9.99 -33.50 23.35
N PRO A 411 -10.54 -34.23 22.37
CA PRO A 411 -11.06 -33.62 21.15
C PRO A 411 -12.37 -32.90 21.50
N THR A 412 -12.32 -31.58 21.62
CA THR A 412 -13.51 -30.73 21.73
C THR A 412 -13.85 -30.23 20.32
N PRO A 413 -15.13 -30.28 19.88
CA PRO A 413 -15.52 -29.97 18.51
C PRO A 413 -15.26 -28.50 18.19
N VAL A 414 -14.96 -28.22 16.92
CA VAL A 414 -14.88 -26.88 16.34
C VAL A 414 -16.22 -26.17 16.55
N GLU A 415 -16.25 -25.17 17.43
CA GLU A 415 -17.36 -24.23 17.52
C GLU A 415 -17.20 -23.19 16.40
N SER A 416 -18.17 -23.17 15.50
CA SER A 416 -18.38 -22.08 14.56
C SER A 416 -18.79 -20.83 15.35
N GLU A 417 -17.92 -19.83 15.46
CA GLU A 417 -18.27 -18.58 16.13
C GLU A 417 -19.39 -17.88 15.36
N THR A 418 -20.55 -17.80 16.00
CA THR A 418 -21.75 -17.13 15.51
C THR A 418 -21.68 -15.66 15.90
N SER A 419 -21.13 -14.80 15.04
CA SER A 419 -21.12 -13.35 15.31
C SER A 419 -22.51 -12.76 15.07
N ILE A 420 -23.11 -12.13 16.08
CA ILE A 420 -24.37 -11.40 15.89
C ILE A 420 -24.05 -9.91 15.74
N PRO A 421 -24.54 -9.24 14.68
CA PRO A 421 -24.36 -7.79 14.54
C PRO A 421 -24.85 -7.02 15.77
N SER A 422 -24.03 -6.10 16.28
CA SER A 422 -24.29 -5.41 17.57
C SER A 422 -25.59 -4.59 17.59
N TRP A 423 -26.14 -4.19 16.45
CA TRP A 423 -27.42 -3.47 16.39
C TRP A 423 -28.63 -4.33 16.80
N ILE A 424 -28.49 -5.67 16.78
CA ILE A 424 -29.52 -6.61 17.27
C ILE A 424 -29.66 -6.56 18.80
N LYS A 425 -28.60 -6.18 19.52
CA LYS A 425 -28.59 -6.07 20.98
C LYS A 425 -29.64 -5.06 21.48
N ASN A 426 -29.88 -3.98 20.74
CA ASN A 426 -30.91 -3.00 21.07
C ASN A 426 -32.32 -3.61 21.06
N ASN A 427 -32.62 -4.48 20.08
CA ASN A 427 -33.92 -5.14 19.99
C ASN A 427 -34.11 -6.19 21.08
N ALA A 428 -33.04 -6.88 21.48
CA ALA A 428 -33.06 -7.81 22.61
C ALA A 428 -33.29 -7.10 23.96
N GLY A 429 -32.68 -5.92 24.15
CA GLY A 429 -32.94 -5.07 25.31
C GLY A 429 -34.39 -4.60 25.38
N TRP A 430 -34.93 -4.09 24.26
CA TRP A 430 -36.34 -3.67 24.19
C TRP A 430 -37.33 -4.83 24.38
N TRP A 431 -36.98 -6.04 23.95
CA TRP A 431 -37.76 -7.22 24.25
C TRP A 431 -37.72 -7.56 25.74
N ALA A 432 -36.53 -7.57 26.36
CA ALA A 432 -36.36 -7.84 27.79
C ALA A 432 -37.15 -6.85 28.67
N ASP A 433 -37.15 -5.57 28.31
CA ASP A 433 -37.89 -4.51 29.00
C ASP A 433 -39.41 -4.55 28.76
N GLY A 434 -39.90 -5.48 27.94
CA GLY A 434 -41.32 -5.63 27.62
C GLY A 434 -41.86 -4.56 26.67
N MET A 435 -40.99 -3.78 26.02
CA MET A 435 -41.37 -2.80 24.99
C MET A 435 -41.68 -3.47 23.64
N ILE A 436 -41.10 -4.64 23.38
CA ILE A 436 -41.43 -5.51 22.25
C ILE A 436 -42.12 -6.76 22.78
N ASP A 437 -43.21 -7.18 22.15
CA ASP A 437 -43.89 -8.43 22.48
C ASP A 437 -43.14 -9.66 21.91
N ASP A 438 -43.38 -10.82 22.52
CA ASP A 438 -42.71 -12.08 22.17
C ASP A 438 -42.88 -12.48 20.69
N THR A 439 -44.02 -12.17 20.07
CA THR A 439 -44.30 -12.52 18.67
C THR A 439 -43.49 -11.64 17.72
N SER A 440 -43.41 -10.34 18.02
CA SER A 440 -42.64 -9.36 17.27
C SER A 440 -41.14 -9.66 17.34
N PHE A 441 -40.62 -10.03 18.51
CA PHE A 441 -39.21 -10.38 18.70
C PHE A 441 -38.84 -11.67 17.95
N VAL A 442 -39.63 -12.73 18.09
CA VAL A 442 -39.41 -14.01 17.40
C VAL A 442 -39.41 -13.83 15.88
N SER A 443 -40.35 -13.04 15.36
CA SER A 443 -40.42 -12.73 13.92
C SER A 443 -39.17 -12.00 13.42
N GLY A 444 -38.64 -11.07 14.22
CA GLY A 444 -37.37 -10.38 13.92
C GLY A 444 -36.18 -11.33 13.86
N ILE A 445 -36.05 -12.23 14.83
CA ILE A 445 -34.98 -13.24 14.87
C ILE A 445 -35.08 -14.20 13.68
N GLN A 446 -36.28 -14.70 13.37
CA GLN A 446 -36.50 -15.55 12.19
C GLN A 446 -36.06 -14.87 10.90
N TRP A 447 -36.40 -13.59 10.73
CA TRP A 447 -35.97 -12.83 9.55
C TRP A 447 -34.44 -12.69 9.46
N LEU A 448 -33.76 -12.44 10.59
CA LEU A 448 -32.30 -12.31 10.62
C LEU A 448 -31.59 -13.61 10.25
N ILE A 449 -32.14 -14.75 10.68
CA ILE A 449 -31.64 -16.07 10.33
C ILE A 449 -31.87 -16.34 8.83
N SER A 450 -33.07 -16.09 8.32
CA SER A 450 -33.41 -16.34 6.90
C SER A 450 -32.68 -15.44 5.90
N ASN A 451 -32.10 -14.31 6.33
CA ASN A 451 -31.37 -13.37 5.48
C ASN A 451 -29.84 -13.44 5.69
N ASP A 452 -29.33 -14.50 6.34
CA ASP A 452 -27.90 -14.71 6.63
C ASP A 452 -27.24 -13.55 7.44
N VAL A 453 -28.04 -12.76 8.15
CA VAL A 453 -27.56 -11.66 9.02
C VAL A 453 -27.15 -12.20 10.39
N MET A 454 -27.80 -13.28 10.84
CA MET A 454 -27.49 -14.00 12.07
C MET A 454 -27.34 -15.49 11.74
N ASN A 455 -26.14 -16.03 11.90
CA ASN A 455 -25.92 -17.46 11.74
C ASN A 455 -26.18 -18.17 13.07
N ILE A 456 -26.98 -19.24 13.07
CA ILE A 456 -27.21 -20.08 14.25
C ILE A 456 -26.65 -21.48 13.91
N PRO A 457 -25.93 -22.14 14.84
CA PRO A 457 -25.43 -23.48 14.57
C PRO A 457 -26.57 -24.43 14.19
N PRO A 458 -26.34 -25.43 13.33
CA PRO A 458 -27.39 -26.34 12.87
C PRO A 458 -28.19 -26.91 14.04
N THR A 459 -29.48 -26.60 14.08
CA THR A 459 -30.37 -26.93 15.20
C THR A 459 -31.62 -27.64 14.66
N GLU A 460 -31.92 -28.82 15.20
CA GLU A 460 -33.11 -29.57 14.79
C GLU A 460 -34.39 -28.85 15.24
N GLN A 461 -35.35 -28.69 14.33
CA GLN A 461 -36.60 -28.00 14.63
C GLN A 461 -37.58 -28.95 15.35
N GLY A 462 -38.04 -28.54 16.53
CA GLY A 462 -38.98 -29.31 17.33
C GLY A 462 -40.41 -29.31 16.78
N THR A 463 -41.16 -30.37 17.04
CA THR A 463 -42.60 -30.46 16.75
C THR A 463 -43.43 -29.84 17.88
N GLY A 464 -43.30 -28.52 18.06
CA GLY A 464 -44.06 -27.77 19.07
C GLY A 464 -45.51 -27.53 18.63
N THR A 465 -46.46 -27.76 19.55
CA THR A 465 -47.86 -27.36 19.41
C THR A 465 -48.01 -25.86 19.66
N GLU A 466 -48.86 -25.19 18.85
CA GLU A 466 -49.18 -23.76 18.98
C GLU A 466 -49.70 -23.46 20.39
N GLY A 467 -48.99 -22.61 21.13
CA GLY A 467 -49.35 -22.20 22.49
C GLY A 467 -48.23 -22.16 23.53
N ASN A 468 -46.97 -22.45 23.16
CA ASN A 468 -45.85 -22.37 24.10
C ASN A 468 -45.40 -20.93 24.33
N VAL A 469 -45.59 -20.44 25.56
CA VAL A 469 -45.11 -19.15 26.06
C VAL A 469 -43.59 -19.17 26.17
N ILE A 470 -42.91 -18.10 25.76
CA ILE A 470 -41.45 -17.98 25.90
C ILE A 470 -41.10 -17.91 27.40
N PRO A 471 -40.26 -18.81 27.93
CA PRO A 471 -39.86 -18.75 29.33
C PRO A 471 -39.11 -17.46 29.69
N ASP A 472 -39.36 -16.93 30.88
CA ASP A 472 -38.74 -15.68 31.37
C ASP A 472 -37.20 -15.74 31.40
N TRP A 473 -36.59 -16.91 31.57
CA TRP A 473 -35.13 -17.04 31.58
C TRP A 473 -34.51 -16.68 30.22
N ILE A 474 -35.20 -16.93 29.11
CA ILE A 474 -34.73 -16.56 27.77
C ILE A 474 -34.80 -15.04 27.58
N LYS A 475 -35.84 -14.44 28.13
CA LYS A 475 -36.03 -12.99 28.14
C LYS A 475 -34.99 -12.27 29.00
N ASN A 476 -34.66 -12.85 30.16
CA ASN A 476 -33.57 -12.37 31.01
C ASN A 476 -32.20 -12.50 30.32
N ASN A 477 -31.94 -13.60 29.62
CA ASN A 477 -30.72 -13.76 28.84
C ASN A 477 -30.61 -12.72 27.71
N ALA A 478 -31.72 -12.36 27.06
CA ALA A 478 -31.73 -11.29 26.06
C ALA A 478 -31.34 -9.92 26.65
N GLY A 479 -31.81 -9.61 27.87
CA GLY A 479 -31.41 -8.41 28.60
C GLY A 479 -29.92 -8.42 28.96
N TRP A 480 -29.43 -9.51 29.54
CA TRP A 480 -28.00 -9.66 29.85
C TRP A 480 -27.11 -9.62 28.61
N TRP A 481 -27.59 -10.11 27.48
CA TRP A 481 -26.87 -10.05 26.21
C TRP A 481 -26.85 -8.62 25.64
N ALA A 482 -27.96 -7.89 25.76
CA ALA A 482 -28.03 -6.47 25.39
C ALA A 482 -27.09 -5.59 26.23
N ASP A 483 -26.96 -5.89 27.52
CA ASP A 483 -26.05 -5.21 28.46
C ASP A 483 -24.58 -5.69 28.34
N GLY A 484 -24.29 -6.65 27.45
CA GLY A 484 -22.95 -7.21 27.26
C GLY A 484 -22.46 -8.09 28.42
N MET A 485 -23.35 -8.53 29.30
CA MET A 485 -23.05 -9.40 30.44
C MET A 485 -22.91 -10.88 30.05
N ILE A 486 -23.51 -11.30 28.93
CA ILE A 486 -23.30 -12.63 28.35
C ILE A 486 -22.86 -12.52 26.88
N PRO A 487 -22.01 -13.45 26.42
CA PRO A 487 -21.53 -13.48 25.03
C PRO A 487 -22.61 -13.96 24.05
N ASP A 488 -22.33 -13.78 22.75
CA ASP A 488 -23.30 -14.05 21.66
C ASP A 488 -23.71 -15.54 21.61
N ASP A 489 -22.78 -16.47 21.82
CA ASP A 489 -23.02 -17.91 21.91
C ASP A 489 -23.98 -18.29 23.05
N ALA A 490 -23.88 -17.62 24.20
CA ALA A 490 -24.78 -17.82 25.34
C ALA A 490 -26.22 -17.37 25.02
N PHE A 491 -26.38 -16.30 24.24
CA PHE A 491 -27.69 -15.85 23.77
C PHE A 491 -28.23 -16.77 22.66
N VAL A 492 -27.38 -17.15 21.69
CA VAL A 492 -27.71 -18.09 20.61
C VAL A 492 -28.17 -19.43 21.16
N SER A 493 -27.55 -19.93 22.22
CA SER A 493 -27.98 -21.16 22.91
C SER A 493 -29.45 -21.09 23.39
N GLY A 494 -29.90 -19.90 23.82
CA GLY A 494 -31.31 -19.65 24.14
C GLY A 494 -32.23 -19.70 22.92
N LEU A 495 -31.79 -19.16 21.78
CA LEU A 495 -32.52 -19.23 20.51
C LEU A 495 -32.60 -20.66 19.98
N GLN A 496 -31.50 -21.42 20.06
CA GLN A 496 -31.47 -22.83 19.69
C GLN A 496 -32.46 -23.64 20.54
N TRP A 497 -32.56 -23.35 21.83
CA TRP A 497 -33.56 -23.98 22.70
C TRP A 497 -35.00 -23.68 22.25
N LEU A 498 -35.29 -22.45 21.82
CA LEU A 498 -36.61 -22.09 21.28
C LEU A 498 -36.94 -22.88 19.99
N ILE A 499 -35.94 -23.09 19.13
CA ILE A 499 -36.08 -23.85 17.87
C ILE A 499 -36.27 -25.35 18.17
N LEU A 500 -35.44 -25.92 19.06
CA LEU A 500 -35.51 -27.33 19.49
C LEU A 500 -36.85 -27.69 20.15
N ASN A 501 -37.45 -26.77 20.90
CA ASN A 501 -38.73 -27.00 21.56
C ASN A 501 -39.95 -26.62 20.69
N GLY A 502 -39.70 -26.22 19.43
CA GLY A 502 -40.74 -25.87 18.46
C GLY A 502 -41.53 -24.61 18.81
N ILE A 503 -40.95 -23.73 19.64
CA ILE A 503 -41.52 -22.42 19.99
C ILE A 503 -41.21 -21.40 18.89
N MET A 504 -40.01 -21.48 18.31
CA MET A 504 -39.60 -20.73 17.12
C MET A 504 -39.49 -21.67 15.91
N LYS A 505 -40.01 -21.26 14.76
CA LYS A 505 -39.95 -22.04 13.51
C LYS A 505 -39.15 -21.31 12.44
N ILE A 506 -38.07 -21.89 11.95
CA ILE A 506 -37.34 -21.32 10.81
C ILE A 506 -37.97 -21.91 9.55
N SER A 507 -38.31 -21.08 8.56
CA SER A 507 -39.00 -21.48 7.32
C SER A 507 -38.22 -21.08 6.09
#